data_AF-A0A929XBM3-F1
#
_entry.id   AF-A0A929XBM3-F1
#
_cell.length_a   1.000
_cell.length_b   1.000
_cell.length_c   1.000
_cell.angle_alpha   90.00
_cell.angle_beta   90.00
_cell.angle_gamma   90.00
#
_symmetry.space_group_name_H-M   'P 1'
#
loop_
_entity.id
_entity.type
_entity.pdbx_description
1 polymer ?
#
loop_
_entity_poly.entity_id
_entity_poly.type
_entity_poly.pdbx_seq_one_letter_code
_entity_poly.pdbx_strand_id
1 'polypeptide(L)'
;MKSVKVSRRNMLKMGLVGAGALALGAANADAAISAKEVKFDEEWDVVIIGSGFAGLAAGIKASERGNKVLILEKMGRVGGNSVVNGGIFAVPGSELQKKNGVKDSKEIFIADCVKAGLGLNHVELLEVLADRAVDTFNFTVKHGAKYLDKLFLEGGHSVPRT
;
A
#
# COMPACT_ATOMS: atom_id res chain seq x y z
N MET A 1 14.63 -36.55 -6.11
CA MET A 1 14.74 -35.51 -5.05
C MET A 1 13.78 -34.38 -5.38
N LYS A 2 12.75 -34.13 -4.56
CA LYS A 2 11.82 -33.00 -4.77
C LYS A 2 12.46 -31.72 -4.22
N SER A 3 12.65 -30.72 -5.09
CA SER A 3 13.16 -29.39 -4.73
C SER A 3 12.17 -28.68 -3.81
N VAL A 4 12.61 -28.29 -2.62
CA VAL A 4 11.83 -27.50 -1.67
C VAL A 4 11.90 -26.04 -2.10
N LYS A 5 10.78 -25.47 -2.55
CA LYS A 5 10.64 -24.04 -2.87
C LYS A 5 10.77 -23.24 -1.56
N VAL A 6 11.89 -22.53 -1.40
CA VAL A 6 12.11 -21.65 -0.23
C VAL A 6 11.19 -20.44 -0.34
N SER A 7 10.35 -20.25 0.68
CA SER A 7 9.45 -19.10 0.84
C SER A 7 9.94 -18.24 2.02
N ARG A 8 9.66 -16.93 2.03
CA ARG A 8 9.94 -16.03 3.16
C ARG A 8 9.40 -16.58 4.49
N ARG A 9 8.23 -17.25 4.44
CA ARG A 9 7.62 -17.94 5.58
C ARG A 9 8.45 -19.15 6.04
N ASN A 10 9.08 -19.86 5.12
CA ASN A 10 9.97 -20.98 5.44
C ASN A 10 11.32 -20.49 5.93
N MET A 11 11.82 -19.34 5.47
CA MET A 11 13.03 -18.70 6.01
C MET A 11 12.85 -18.25 7.46
N LEU A 12 11.71 -17.65 7.81
CA LEU A 12 11.36 -17.33 9.20
C LEU A 12 11.27 -18.58 10.08
N LYS A 13 10.79 -19.71 9.53
CA LYS A 13 10.76 -21.00 10.23
C LYS A 13 12.13 -21.68 10.32
N MET A 14 13.00 -21.48 9.33
CA MET A 14 14.34 -22.09 9.27
C MET A 14 15.40 -21.29 10.03
N GLY A 15 15.20 -19.98 10.25
CA GLY A 15 16.06 -19.20 11.16
C GLY A 15 16.07 -19.72 12.61
N LEU A 16 15.08 -20.54 12.96
CA LEU A 16 15.00 -21.26 14.24
C LEU A 16 15.80 -22.58 14.28
N VAL A 17 16.30 -23.09 13.15
CA VAL A 17 16.92 -24.42 13.07
C VAL A 17 18.11 -24.42 12.11
N GLY A 18 19.26 -23.90 12.53
CA GLY A 18 20.49 -23.92 11.72
C GLY A 18 21.76 -23.77 12.56
N ALA A 19 22.38 -24.89 12.90
CA ALA A 19 23.60 -25.03 13.71
C ALA A 19 24.90 -24.52 13.03
N GLY A 20 24.83 -23.56 12.09
CA GLY A 20 25.99 -23.03 11.33
C GLY A 20 26.39 -21.59 11.67
N ALA A 21 25.53 -20.83 12.36
CA ALA A 21 25.84 -19.47 12.84
C ALA A 21 26.37 -19.44 14.29
N LEU A 22 26.84 -20.59 14.79
CA LEU A 22 27.19 -20.81 16.20
C LEU A 22 28.43 -20.05 16.70
N ALA A 23 29.21 -19.39 15.83
CA ALA A 23 30.42 -18.68 16.26
C ALA A 23 30.27 -17.14 16.40
N LEU A 24 29.20 -16.54 15.86
CA LEU A 24 28.91 -15.10 15.99
C LEU A 24 27.63 -14.82 16.79
N GLY A 25 26.83 -15.85 17.11
CA GLY A 25 25.55 -15.73 17.83
C GLY A 25 25.63 -15.74 19.36
N ALA A 26 26.82 -15.95 19.95
CA ALA A 26 26.97 -16.12 21.40
C ALA A 26 26.72 -14.84 22.24
N ALA A 27 26.59 -13.67 21.60
CA ALA A 27 26.30 -12.42 22.31
C ALA A 27 24.79 -12.13 22.49
N ASN A 28 23.89 -12.90 21.85
CA ASN A 28 22.44 -12.68 21.91
C ASN A 28 21.64 -13.96 22.20
N ALA A 29 22.25 -14.92 22.90
CA ALA A 29 21.61 -16.22 23.20
C ALA A 29 20.52 -16.13 24.30
N ASP A 30 20.39 -14.98 24.98
CA ASP A 30 19.28 -14.67 25.87
C ASP A 30 18.27 -13.77 25.16
N ALA A 31 17.28 -14.36 24.48
CA ALA A 31 15.94 -13.79 24.23
C ALA A 31 15.15 -14.53 23.12
N ALA A 32 15.39 -15.81 22.88
CA ALA A 32 14.42 -16.61 22.14
C ALA A 32 13.26 -16.99 23.07
N ILE A 33 12.39 -16.02 23.40
CA ILE A 33 11.13 -16.31 24.11
C ILE A 33 10.33 -17.27 23.23
N SER A 34 10.00 -18.43 23.78
CA SER A 34 9.12 -19.38 23.12
C SER A 34 7.82 -18.67 22.75
N ALA A 35 7.36 -18.78 21.50
CA ALA A 35 6.09 -18.16 21.10
C ALA A 35 4.89 -18.63 21.94
N LYS A 36 5.01 -19.76 22.65
CA LYS A 36 4.01 -20.27 23.62
C LYS A 36 4.00 -19.52 24.95
N GLU A 37 5.04 -18.77 25.28
CA GLU A 37 5.20 -18.04 26.55
C GLU A 37 4.91 -16.54 26.40
N VAL A 38 4.61 -16.07 25.18
CA VAL A 38 4.21 -14.68 24.94
C VAL A 38 2.77 -14.49 25.40
N LYS A 39 2.58 -13.73 26.47
CA LYS A 39 1.27 -13.25 26.92
C LYS A 39 0.95 -11.94 26.19
N PHE A 40 -0.08 -11.93 25.36
CA PHE A 40 -0.56 -10.71 24.70
C PHE A 40 -1.53 -9.95 25.60
N ASP A 41 -1.42 -8.63 25.65
CA ASP A 41 -2.35 -7.77 26.37
C ASP A 41 -3.69 -7.64 25.63
N GLU A 42 -3.66 -7.64 24.30
CA GLU A 42 -4.83 -7.48 23.43
C GLU A 42 -4.73 -8.30 22.14
N GLU A 43 -5.89 -8.73 21.64
CA GLU A 43 -6.04 -9.40 20.35
C GLU A 43 -6.90 -8.57 19.38
N TRP A 44 -6.51 -8.60 18.11
CA TRP A 44 -7.10 -7.82 17.02
C TRP A 44 -7.10 -8.67 15.74
N ASP A 45 -8.14 -8.54 14.91
CA ASP A 45 -8.25 -9.28 13.65
C ASP A 45 -7.27 -8.76 12.60
N VAL A 46 -7.06 -7.43 12.58
CA VAL A 46 -6.15 -6.75 11.66
C VAL A 46 -5.37 -5.68 12.41
N VAL A 47 -4.04 -5.75 12.32
CA VAL A 47 -3.13 -4.69 12.80
C VAL A 47 -2.48 -4.02 11.59
N ILE A 48 -2.65 -2.70 11.49
CA ILE A 48 -2.14 -1.86 10.41
C ILE A 48 -1.04 -0.97 10.96
N ILE A 49 0.12 -0.99 10.32
CA ILE A 49 1.28 -0.19 10.72
C ILE A 49 1.40 1.01 9.78
N GLY A 50 1.15 2.20 10.33
CA GLY A 50 1.20 3.49 9.64
C GLY A 50 -0.18 4.07 9.34
N SER A 51 -0.33 5.37 9.57
CA SER A 51 -1.59 6.11 9.42
C SER A 51 -1.63 7.01 8.17
N GLY A 52 -0.84 6.69 7.13
CA GLY A 52 -0.95 7.34 5.82
C GLY A 52 -2.18 6.88 5.03
N PHE A 53 -2.35 7.37 3.80
CA PHE A 53 -3.52 7.02 2.96
C PHE A 53 -3.73 5.51 2.82
N ALA A 54 -2.65 4.74 2.57
CA ALA A 54 -2.75 3.30 2.44
C ALA A 54 -3.25 2.63 3.74
N GLY A 55 -2.72 3.01 4.89
CA GLY A 55 -3.11 2.44 6.18
C GLY A 55 -4.53 2.80 6.58
N LEU A 56 -4.92 4.06 6.40
CA LEU A 56 -6.29 4.51 6.69
C LEU A 56 -7.32 3.89 5.74
N ALA A 57 -7.02 3.80 4.43
CA ALA A 57 -7.90 3.14 3.47
C ALA A 57 -8.04 1.64 3.77
N ALA A 58 -6.94 0.96 4.11
CA ALA A 58 -6.97 -0.43 4.55
C ALA A 58 -7.79 -0.61 5.83
N GLY A 59 -7.66 0.31 6.79
CA GLY A 59 -8.39 0.29 8.05
C GLY A 59 -9.90 0.44 7.86
N ILE A 60 -10.31 1.41 7.03
CA ILE A 60 -11.71 1.58 6.65
C ILE A 60 -12.23 0.30 5.98
N LYS A 61 -11.52 -0.25 5.00
CA LYS A 61 -11.97 -1.46 4.29
C LYS A 61 -12.03 -2.71 5.18
N ALA A 62 -11.09 -2.87 6.10
CA ALA A 62 -11.12 -3.96 7.07
C ALA A 62 -12.28 -3.79 8.06
N SER A 63 -12.51 -2.57 8.54
CA SER A 63 -13.60 -2.25 9.47
C SER A 63 -14.99 -2.38 8.81
N GLU A 64 -15.16 -1.95 7.55
CA GLU A 64 -16.39 -2.17 6.76
C GLU A 64 -16.74 -3.66 6.61
N ARG A 65 -15.77 -4.56 6.78
CA ARG A 65 -15.95 -6.02 6.76
C ARG A 65 -16.19 -6.63 8.15
N GLY A 66 -16.38 -5.80 9.18
CA GLY A 66 -16.67 -6.23 10.54
C GLY A 66 -15.46 -6.66 11.36
N ASN A 67 -14.23 -6.43 10.89
CA ASN A 67 -13.03 -6.78 11.65
C ASN A 67 -12.77 -5.78 12.78
N LYS A 68 -12.23 -6.26 13.90
CA LYS A 68 -11.63 -5.44 14.95
C LYS A 68 -10.24 -4.99 14.48
N VAL A 69 -10.11 -3.70 14.13
CA VAL A 69 -8.91 -3.14 13.50
C VAL A 69 -8.13 -2.24 14.46
N LEU A 70 -6.82 -2.49 14.58
CA LEU A 70 -5.86 -1.60 15.25
C LEU A 70 -4.99 -0.90 14.20
N ILE A 71 -4.88 0.42 14.27
CA ILE A 71 -3.94 1.20 13.45
C ILE A 71 -2.91 1.81 14.39
N LEU A 72 -1.63 1.55 14.13
CA LEU A 72 -0.51 2.08 14.89
C LEU A 72 0.23 3.14 14.08
N GLU A 73 0.52 4.28 14.72
CA GLU A 73 1.34 5.35 14.15
C GLU A 73 2.48 5.66 15.13
N LYS A 74 3.70 5.75 14.61
CA LYS A 74 4.87 6.03 15.46
C LYS A 74 5.00 7.53 15.77
N MET A 75 4.50 8.37 14.88
CA MET A 75 4.57 9.83 15.02
C MET A 75 3.50 10.32 16.00
N GLY A 76 3.75 11.45 16.65
CA GLY A 76 2.74 12.11 17.51
C GLY A 76 1.52 12.69 16.76
N ARG A 77 1.39 12.40 15.46
CA ARG A 77 0.28 12.83 14.60
C ARG A 77 0.04 11.81 13.49
N VAL A 78 -1.18 11.73 13.01
CA VAL A 78 -1.54 10.86 11.87
C VAL A 78 -1.09 11.42 10.52
N GLY A 79 -0.98 10.56 9.51
CA GLY A 79 -0.95 10.95 8.09
C GLY A 79 0.41 10.86 7.38
N GLY A 80 1.55 10.91 8.08
CA GLY A 80 2.88 10.80 7.44
C GLY A 80 3.07 11.76 6.25
N ASN A 81 3.59 11.27 5.11
CA ASN A 81 3.68 12.07 3.89
C ASN A 81 2.31 12.37 3.26
N SER A 82 1.29 11.55 3.56
CA SER A 82 -0.05 11.77 3.02
C SER A 82 -0.69 13.06 3.53
N VAL A 83 -0.41 13.54 4.74
CA VAL A 83 -1.00 14.81 5.21
C VAL A 83 -0.37 16.05 4.58
N VAL A 84 0.83 15.94 4.01
CA VAL A 84 1.54 17.05 3.34
C VAL A 84 1.53 16.96 1.80
N ASN A 85 0.77 16.02 1.24
CA ASN A 85 0.66 15.85 -0.21
C ASN A 85 -0.09 17.05 -0.86
N GLY A 86 0.13 17.28 -2.16
CA GLY A 86 -0.48 18.39 -2.90
C GLY A 86 -1.99 18.28 -3.18
N GLY A 87 -2.64 17.19 -2.75
CA GLY A 87 -4.07 16.95 -2.92
C GLY A 87 -4.48 16.45 -4.31
N ILE A 88 -3.51 16.07 -5.15
CA ILE A 88 -3.73 15.65 -6.53
C ILE A 88 -3.85 14.12 -6.59
N PHE A 89 -4.81 13.63 -7.38
CA PHE A 89 -5.04 12.21 -7.58
C PHE A 89 -5.14 11.90 -9.07
N ALA A 90 -4.21 11.13 -9.63
CA ALA A 90 -4.27 10.73 -11.03
C ALA A 90 -5.34 9.65 -11.26
N VAL A 91 -6.50 10.06 -11.78
CA VAL A 91 -7.61 9.15 -12.11
C VAL A 91 -7.84 9.13 -13.62
N PRO A 92 -7.33 8.10 -14.34
CA PRO A 92 -7.61 7.96 -15.76
C PRO A 92 -9.07 7.60 -16.03
N GLY A 93 -9.65 8.22 -17.06
CA GLY A 93 -11.03 8.00 -17.49
C GLY A 93 -12.08 8.60 -16.54
N SER A 94 -11.71 9.58 -15.71
CA SER A 94 -12.62 10.18 -14.73
C SER A 94 -13.80 10.91 -15.39
N GLU A 95 -14.91 11.05 -14.67
CA GLU A 95 -16.06 11.86 -15.13
C GLU A 95 -15.66 13.32 -15.37
N LEU A 96 -14.69 13.83 -14.60
CA LEU A 96 -14.19 15.18 -14.79
C LEU A 96 -13.42 15.32 -16.11
N GLN A 97 -12.61 14.32 -16.48
CA GLN A 97 -11.98 14.29 -17.80
C GLN A 97 -13.01 14.26 -18.92
N LYS A 98 -14.05 13.42 -18.82
CA LYS A 98 -15.14 13.34 -19.80
C LYS A 98 -15.87 14.68 -19.96
N LYS A 99 -16.21 15.34 -18.84
CA LYS A 99 -16.88 16.66 -18.82
C LYS A 99 -16.04 17.75 -19.51
N ASN A 100 -14.72 17.65 -19.44
CA ASN A 100 -13.78 18.60 -20.06
C ASN A 100 -13.29 18.14 -21.45
N GLY A 101 -13.85 17.08 -22.02
CA GLY A 101 -13.49 16.59 -23.36
C GLY A 101 -12.08 15.98 -23.44
N VAL A 102 -11.48 15.60 -22.32
CA VAL A 102 -10.16 14.97 -22.27
C VAL A 102 -10.32 13.48 -22.57
N LYS A 103 -9.61 13.01 -23.60
CA LYS A 103 -9.54 11.60 -23.97
C LYS A 103 -8.39 10.94 -23.23
N ASP A 104 -8.72 10.08 -22.27
CA ASP A 104 -7.75 9.29 -21.51
C ASP A 104 -8.17 7.81 -21.51
N SER A 105 -7.25 6.93 -21.14
CA SER A 105 -7.47 5.49 -21.07
C SER A 105 -6.50 4.82 -20.11
N LYS A 106 -6.79 3.57 -19.74
CA LYS A 106 -5.87 2.72 -18.98
C LYS A 106 -4.52 2.61 -19.70
N GLU A 107 -4.55 2.42 -21.01
CA GLU A 107 -3.36 2.21 -21.84
C GLU A 107 -2.48 3.45 -21.86
N ILE A 108 -3.08 4.65 -21.98
CA ILE A 108 -2.35 5.93 -21.92
C ILE A 108 -1.74 6.13 -20.53
N PHE A 109 -2.49 5.87 -19.45
CA PHE A 109 -1.98 5.98 -18.08
C PHE A 109 -0.79 5.04 -17.83
N ILE A 110 -0.91 3.77 -18.22
CA ILE A 110 0.18 2.80 -18.07
C ILE A 110 1.40 3.23 -18.90
N ALA A 111 1.20 3.66 -20.14
CA ALA A 111 2.29 4.13 -20.99
C ALA A 111 3.03 5.34 -20.39
N ASP A 112 2.28 6.32 -19.85
CA ASP A 112 2.84 7.47 -19.12
C ASP A 112 3.69 7.01 -17.94
N CYS A 113 3.16 6.12 -17.08
CA CYS A 113 3.87 5.59 -15.92
C CYS A 113 5.12 4.79 -16.32
N VAL A 114 5.03 3.93 -17.35
CA VAL A 114 6.15 3.14 -17.87
C VAL A 114 7.26 4.05 -18.38
N LYS A 115 6.92 5.07 -19.15
CA LYS A 115 7.88 6.06 -19.64
C LYS A 115 8.52 6.84 -18.49
N ALA A 116 7.72 7.38 -17.57
CA ALA A 116 8.20 8.15 -16.42
C ALA A 116 9.09 7.33 -15.48
N GLY A 117 8.75 6.06 -15.27
CA GLY A 117 9.54 5.11 -14.47
C GLY A 117 10.65 4.41 -15.25
N LEU A 118 11.01 4.90 -16.45
CA LEU A 118 12.13 4.40 -17.26
C LEU A 118 12.05 2.90 -17.58
N GLY A 119 10.84 2.35 -17.71
CA GLY A 119 10.62 0.93 -17.97
C GLY A 119 10.81 0.00 -16.77
N LEU A 120 11.05 0.54 -15.57
CA LEU A 120 11.33 -0.26 -14.35
C LEU A 120 10.08 -0.65 -13.56
N ASN A 121 8.91 -0.17 -13.97
CA ASN A 121 7.66 -0.45 -13.27
C ASN A 121 7.25 -1.92 -13.43
N HIS A 122 6.59 -2.45 -12.42
CA HIS A 122 5.82 -3.68 -12.52
C HIS A 122 4.47 -3.36 -13.18
N VAL A 123 4.34 -3.69 -14.46
CA VAL A 123 3.18 -3.30 -15.29
C VAL A 123 1.88 -3.87 -14.73
N GLU A 124 1.91 -5.08 -14.18
CA GLU A 124 0.76 -5.72 -13.55
C GLU A 124 0.23 -4.93 -12.34
N LEU A 125 1.09 -4.19 -11.63
CA LEU A 125 0.66 -3.33 -10.54
C LEU A 125 0.09 -2.00 -11.06
N LEU A 126 0.63 -1.48 -12.17
CA LEU A 126 0.07 -0.30 -12.84
C LEU A 126 -1.33 -0.59 -13.40
N GLU A 127 -1.55 -1.81 -13.91
CA GLU A 127 -2.88 -2.24 -14.35
C GLU A 127 -3.89 -2.19 -13.20
N VAL A 128 -3.52 -2.71 -12.02
CA VAL A 128 -4.37 -2.63 -10.83
C VAL A 128 -4.67 -1.18 -10.45
N LEU A 129 -3.69 -0.28 -10.52
CA LEU A 129 -3.90 1.14 -10.24
C LEU A 129 -4.88 1.76 -11.23
N ALA A 130 -4.69 1.53 -12.53
CA ALA A 130 -5.54 2.08 -13.58
C ALA A 130 -6.98 1.55 -13.48
N ASP A 131 -7.15 0.24 -13.29
CA ASP A 131 -8.47 -0.41 -13.20
C ASP A 131 -9.25 0.04 -11.96
N ARG A 132 -8.55 0.35 -10.87
CA ARG A 132 -9.16 0.73 -9.59
C ARG A 132 -9.21 2.22 -9.35
N ALA A 133 -8.68 3.06 -10.25
CA ALA A 133 -8.54 4.48 -9.99
C ALA A 133 -9.88 5.18 -9.72
N VAL A 134 -10.87 5.00 -10.60
CA VAL A 134 -12.20 5.61 -10.45
C VAL A 134 -12.93 5.08 -9.21
N ASP A 135 -12.88 3.77 -8.96
CA ASP A 135 -13.45 3.16 -7.75
C ASP A 135 -12.80 3.71 -6.47
N THR A 136 -11.48 3.87 -6.48
CA THR A 136 -10.72 4.41 -5.34
C THR A 136 -11.03 5.89 -5.11
N PHE A 137 -11.14 6.69 -6.17
CA PHE A 137 -11.56 8.09 -6.08
C PHE A 137 -12.98 8.22 -5.48
N ASN A 138 -13.92 7.41 -5.96
CA ASN A 138 -15.29 7.41 -5.43
C ASN A 138 -15.33 6.94 -3.97
N PHE A 139 -14.48 5.98 -3.61
CA PHE A 139 -14.32 5.55 -2.23
C PHE A 139 -13.85 6.71 -1.33
N THR A 140 -12.83 7.47 -1.73
CA THR A 140 -12.36 8.61 -0.90
C THR A 140 -13.44 9.69 -0.77
N VAL A 141 -14.16 10.01 -1.86
CA VAL A 141 -15.28 10.96 -1.83
C VAL A 141 -16.41 10.48 -0.92
N LYS A 142 -16.79 9.20 -0.99
CA LYS A 142 -17.78 8.57 -0.09
C LYS A 142 -17.40 8.78 1.39
N HIS A 143 -16.11 8.74 1.70
CA HIS A 143 -15.58 8.94 3.05
C HIS A 143 -15.20 10.40 3.36
N GLY A 144 -15.70 11.35 2.58
CA GLY A 144 -15.65 12.78 2.88
C GLY A 144 -14.46 13.53 2.30
N ALA A 145 -13.62 12.90 1.47
CA ALA A 145 -12.59 13.62 0.74
C ALA A 145 -13.23 14.63 -0.23
N LYS A 146 -12.64 15.83 -0.29
CA LYS A 146 -13.07 16.90 -1.19
C LYS A 146 -11.94 17.18 -2.17
N TYR A 147 -12.24 17.04 -3.46
CA TYR A 147 -11.30 17.35 -4.54
C TYR A 147 -11.70 18.66 -5.22
N LEU A 148 -10.72 19.32 -5.83
CA LEU A 148 -10.98 20.48 -6.67
C LEU A 148 -11.68 20.03 -7.95
N ASP A 149 -12.66 20.79 -8.43
CA ASP A 149 -13.30 20.58 -9.75
C ASP A 149 -12.36 21.10 -10.87
N LYS A 150 -11.13 20.55 -10.91
CA LYS A 150 -10.06 20.98 -11.81
C LYS A 150 -9.17 19.81 -12.17
N LEU A 151 -8.82 19.70 -13.45
CA LEU A 151 -7.82 18.76 -13.93
C LEU A 151 -6.41 19.36 -13.84
N PHE A 152 -5.43 18.52 -13.51
CA PHE A 152 -4.02 18.90 -13.42
C PHE A 152 -3.18 18.08 -14.40
N LEU A 153 -2.27 18.75 -15.14
CA LEU A 153 -1.26 18.09 -15.94
C LEU A 153 0.02 17.99 -15.11
N GLU A 154 0.18 16.87 -14.42
CA GLU A 154 1.36 16.60 -13.60
C GLU A 154 2.50 15.98 -14.42
N GLY A 155 3.72 16.12 -13.91
CA GLY A 155 4.93 15.64 -14.59
C GLY A 155 4.85 14.16 -14.95
N GLY A 156 5.25 13.84 -16.19
CA GLY A 156 5.25 12.46 -16.70
C GLY A 156 3.93 12.01 -17.34
N HIS A 157 2.84 12.77 -17.17
CA HIS A 157 1.56 12.46 -17.80
C HIS A 157 1.38 13.16 -19.15
N SER A 158 0.79 12.47 -20.13
CA SER A 158 0.51 13.02 -21.46
C SER A 158 -0.83 13.76 -21.55
N VAL A 159 -1.72 13.55 -20.58
CA VAL A 159 -3.04 14.19 -20.48
C VAL A 159 -3.33 14.59 -19.02
N PRO A 160 -4.13 15.64 -18.78
CA PRO A 160 -4.44 16.09 -17.42
C PRO A 160 -5.45 15.17 -16.73
N ARG A 161 -5.29 14.92 -15.42
CA ARG A 161 -6.09 13.97 -14.61
C ARG A 161 -6.57 14.60 -13.30
N THR A 162 -7.69 14.08 -12.78
CA THR A 162 -8.26 14.19 -11.41
C THR A 162 -9.53 13.37 -11.35
#